data_AF-A0A1D7XVH1-F1
#
_entry.id   AF-A0A1D7XVH1-F1
#
_cell.length_a   1.000
_cell.length_b   1.000
_cell.length_c   1.000
_cell.angle_alpha   90.00
_cell.angle_beta   90.00
_cell.angle_gamma   90.00
#
_symmetry.space_group_name_H-M   'P 1'
#
loop_
_entity.id
_entity.type
_entity.pdbx_description
1 polymer ?
#
loop_
_entity_poly.entity_id
_entity_poly.type
_entity_poly.pdbx_seq_one_letter_code
_entity_poly.pdbx_strand_id
1 'polypeptide(L)'
;MLINLLAAQDISLFNQLNGRLDYTAIGNTLNTSENNSAVDCVINTASSANLNLSTTQTIEAAYLYWAGSGSGDFNVTLNTTEITPSRTFAYSLDSSREFFAAFADVTTLIQTEGNGLYTLSNLEQINISSDYCSTGTNFAGWAITIIYSDPNLPLNQLNVYDGLESVPSNITIQLDNLNVMDTNGARIGFIAWEGDAGLAVNEVLQMNGITLSNPPLNPANNAFNGTNSFTNDSNLYNMDIDVYPIENTINVGDSSAIIQLSSGQDLVMVNNIITVLNSQLPDASVVIDTIEQSCNSRELTVEYSVENLNSTHFLPANTPISFYANAVLVAQAQTLNDIPINETESNTISVTVDPSLLDPVNLTIVVDDDGTGAGIITEISETNNTANTSIEFLESPDPTPLTPLIGCNFGNNEAVFNLRNALNEIDSSFDLETAIFYQSLEDLIDDLGALIDPSQYINSNGVDTIYFRVDANPCYEIFSVNLEVNECDPNIPQGFSPNGDGFNDWFNIDGLYDVFLQHELLIFNRLGAIIFKGNNDLKWDGKANYGPLKGDNLLPVGTYFYVLYLNVQNAKPRSGWVYMNY
;
A
#
# COMPACT_ATOMS: atom_id res chain seq x y z
N MET A 1 27.46 -26.71 0.09
CA MET A 1 26.08 -26.18 -0.01
C MET A 1 25.22 -27.40 -0.31
N LEU A 2 24.31 -27.81 0.58
CA LEU A 2 23.39 -28.91 0.25
C LEU A 2 22.44 -28.37 -0.83
N ILE A 3 22.59 -28.84 -2.06
CA ILE A 3 21.60 -28.64 -3.11
C ILE A 3 20.46 -29.61 -2.78
N ASN A 4 19.30 -29.08 -2.42
CA ASN A 4 18.10 -29.91 -2.24
C ASN A 4 17.69 -30.41 -3.63
N LEU A 5 17.92 -31.70 -3.91
CA LEU A 5 17.30 -32.36 -5.05
C LEU A 5 15.78 -32.32 -4.87
N LEU A 6 15.10 -31.63 -5.78
CA LEU A 6 13.65 -31.70 -5.87
C LEU A 6 13.29 -32.98 -6.62
N ALA A 7 12.29 -33.72 -6.12
CA ALA A 7 11.68 -34.79 -6.89
C ALA A 7 11.11 -34.23 -8.21
N ALA A 8 11.01 -35.03 -9.27
CA ALA A 8 10.35 -34.68 -10.53
C ALA A 8 9.07 -33.87 -10.25
N GLN A 9 8.94 -32.74 -10.94
CA GLN A 9 7.86 -31.78 -10.77
C GLN A 9 7.08 -31.68 -12.07
N ASP A 10 5.77 -31.57 -11.93
CA ASP A 10 4.85 -31.28 -13.03
C ASP A 10 5.34 -30.05 -13.81
N ILE A 11 5.18 -30.09 -15.14
CA ILE A 11 5.46 -28.92 -15.97
C ILE A 11 4.51 -27.79 -15.55
N SER A 12 5.07 -26.67 -15.10
CA SER A 12 4.31 -25.54 -14.57
C SER A 12 4.88 -24.21 -15.09
N LEU A 13 4.07 -23.13 -15.02
CA LEU A 13 4.48 -21.81 -15.50
C LEU A 13 5.69 -21.33 -14.68
N PHE A 14 6.83 -21.18 -15.35
CA PHE A 14 8.06 -20.69 -14.76
C PHE A 14 8.22 -19.19 -14.94
N ASN A 15 7.98 -18.69 -16.15
CA ASN A 15 8.06 -17.27 -16.44
C ASN A 15 7.08 -16.87 -17.55
N GLN A 16 6.59 -15.64 -17.47
CA GLN A 16 5.74 -15.03 -18.48
C GLN A 16 6.32 -13.66 -18.83
N LEU A 17 6.60 -13.46 -20.12
CA LEU A 17 7.14 -12.22 -20.63
C LEU A 17 6.20 -11.63 -21.68
N ASN A 18 6.01 -10.32 -21.60
CA ASN A 18 5.13 -9.58 -22.48
C ASN A 18 5.91 -8.54 -23.28
N GLY A 19 5.64 -8.42 -24.58
CA GLY A 19 6.29 -7.42 -25.42
C GLY A 19 6.42 -7.89 -26.86
N ARG A 20 7.29 -7.25 -27.63
CA ARG A 20 7.59 -7.68 -29.01
C ARG A 20 8.59 -8.82 -29.01
N LEU A 21 8.16 -9.94 -28.43
CA LEU A 21 9.02 -11.06 -28.05
C LEU A 21 8.79 -12.27 -28.92
N ASP A 22 9.86 -13.01 -29.12
CA ASP A 22 9.87 -14.34 -29.69
C ASP A 22 11.09 -15.10 -29.15
N TYR A 23 11.28 -16.36 -29.54
CA TYR A 23 12.38 -17.18 -29.05
C TYR A 23 13.04 -18.03 -30.14
N THR A 24 14.25 -18.49 -29.82
CA THR A 24 14.97 -19.55 -30.51
C THR A 24 15.56 -20.49 -29.47
N ALA A 25 16.03 -21.67 -29.88
CA ALA A 25 16.76 -22.55 -28.99
C ALA A 25 18.00 -23.14 -29.68
N ILE A 26 19.06 -23.33 -28.90
CA ILE A 26 20.27 -24.03 -29.33
C ILE A 26 20.53 -25.18 -28.37
N GLY A 27 21.24 -26.20 -28.79
CA GLY A 27 21.58 -27.32 -27.93
C GLY A 27 22.15 -28.45 -28.73
N ASN A 28 22.71 -29.44 -28.04
CA ASN A 28 23.25 -30.61 -28.70
C ASN A 28 23.26 -31.82 -27.75
N THR A 29 23.10 -33.01 -28.33
CA THR A 29 23.25 -34.28 -27.63
C THR A 29 24.74 -34.57 -27.38
N LEU A 30 25.03 -35.38 -26.36
CA LEU A 30 26.36 -35.93 -26.12
C LEU A 30 26.44 -37.39 -26.59
N ASN A 31 25.31 -38.01 -26.96
CA ASN A 31 25.24 -39.34 -27.54
C ASN A 31 25.88 -39.34 -28.93
N THR A 32 26.70 -40.34 -29.24
CA THR A 32 27.33 -40.46 -30.58
C THR A 32 26.41 -41.11 -31.62
N SER A 33 25.31 -41.71 -31.17
CA SER A 33 24.30 -42.42 -31.96
C SER A 33 23.03 -42.61 -31.12
N GLU A 34 21.94 -42.96 -31.78
CA GLU A 34 20.71 -43.41 -31.13
C GLU A 34 20.97 -44.52 -30.09
N ASN A 35 20.36 -44.44 -28.91
CA ASN A 35 20.60 -45.38 -27.81
C ASN A 35 19.91 -46.75 -27.99
N ASN A 36 19.24 -46.98 -29.12
CA ASN A 36 18.58 -48.23 -29.51
C ASN A 36 19.46 -49.50 -29.56
N SER A 37 20.78 -49.37 -29.46
CA SER A 37 21.74 -50.48 -29.53
C SER A 37 22.48 -50.66 -28.21
N ALA A 38 22.34 -51.84 -27.61
CA ALA A 38 23.01 -52.24 -26.36
C ALA A 38 24.56 -52.36 -26.44
N VAL A 39 25.18 -51.97 -27.56
CA VAL A 39 26.61 -52.18 -27.83
C VAL A 39 27.39 -50.87 -27.89
N ASP A 40 26.75 -49.75 -28.25
CA ASP A 40 27.42 -48.47 -28.55
C ASP A 40 26.91 -47.32 -27.64
N CYS A 41 26.85 -47.55 -26.33
CA CYS A 41 26.41 -46.57 -25.32
C CYS A 41 27.54 -45.60 -24.95
N VAL A 42 28.06 -44.90 -25.97
CA VAL A 42 29.13 -43.91 -25.82
C VAL A 42 28.51 -42.52 -25.67
N ILE A 43 28.85 -41.86 -24.57
CA ILE A 43 28.44 -40.49 -24.27
C ILE A 43 29.71 -39.64 -24.17
N ASN A 44 29.79 -38.60 -24.98
CA ASN A 44 30.88 -37.63 -24.92
C ASN A 44 30.77 -36.82 -23.63
N THR A 45 31.83 -36.09 -23.26
CA THR A 45 31.82 -35.19 -22.09
C THR A 45 31.55 -33.72 -22.46
N ALA A 46 31.44 -33.44 -23.76
CA ALA A 46 31.16 -32.12 -24.29
C ALA A 46 30.50 -32.19 -25.68
N SER A 47 29.70 -31.18 -26.00
CA SER A 47 29.12 -30.94 -27.33
C SER A 47 28.88 -29.44 -27.55
N SER A 48 28.67 -29.03 -28.80
CA SER A 48 28.58 -27.61 -29.15
C SER A 48 27.39 -27.30 -30.07
N ALA A 49 26.85 -26.08 -29.97
CA ALA A 49 25.80 -25.54 -30.84
C ALA A 49 26.06 -24.06 -31.17
N ASN A 50 25.60 -23.57 -32.32
CA ASN A 50 25.79 -22.19 -32.74
C ASN A 50 24.56 -21.33 -32.46
N LEU A 51 24.76 -20.16 -31.84
CA LEU A 51 23.75 -19.10 -31.75
C LEU A 51 23.93 -18.10 -32.90
N ASN A 52 22.86 -17.85 -33.64
CA ASN A 52 22.84 -16.86 -34.73
C ASN A 52 21.56 -16.03 -34.67
N LEU A 53 21.59 -14.92 -33.94
CA LEU A 53 20.55 -13.89 -33.92
C LEU A 53 20.83 -12.81 -34.96
N SER A 54 19.77 -12.21 -35.50
CA SER A 54 19.87 -11.03 -36.35
C SER A 54 20.21 -9.78 -35.52
N THR A 55 20.65 -8.71 -36.18
CA THR A 55 21.03 -7.46 -35.49
C THR A 55 19.84 -6.68 -34.91
N THR A 56 18.60 -7.02 -35.28
CA THR A 56 17.39 -6.42 -34.72
C THR A 56 16.89 -7.15 -33.48
N GLN A 57 17.43 -8.34 -33.20
CA GLN A 57 17.05 -9.18 -32.08
C GLN A 57 17.92 -8.87 -30.87
N THR A 58 17.29 -8.51 -29.76
CA THR A 58 17.95 -8.23 -28.48
C THR A 58 17.57 -9.31 -27.48
N ILE A 59 18.55 -9.94 -26.83
CA ILE A 59 18.31 -11.03 -25.87
C ILE A 59 17.68 -10.46 -24.60
N GLU A 60 16.51 -10.97 -24.23
CA GLU A 60 15.78 -10.60 -23.00
C GLU A 60 15.97 -11.65 -21.90
N ALA A 61 16.02 -12.93 -22.27
CA ALA A 61 16.29 -14.02 -21.34
C ALA A 61 16.97 -15.21 -22.03
N ALA A 62 17.77 -15.99 -21.29
CA ALA A 62 18.33 -17.24 -21.76
C ALA A 62 18.39 -18.29 -20.64
N TYR A 63 17.77 -19.45 -20.89
CA TYR A 63 17.59 -20.52 -19.91
C TYR A 63 18.30 -21.79 -20.36
N LEU A 64 19.34 -22.19 -19.62
CA LEU A 64 20.10 -23.41 -19.87
C LEU A 64 19.47 -24.58 -19.13
N TYR A 65 19.18 -25.65 -19.89
CA TYR A 65 18.76 -26.95 -19.41
C TYR A 65 19.80 -28.00 -19.79
N TRP A 66 20.13 -28.91 -18.88
CA TRP A 66 20.93 -30.10 -19.20
C TRP A 66 20.46 -31.29 -18.39
N ALA A 67 20.61 -32.48 -18.97
CA ALA A 67 20.06 -33.71 -18.41
C ALA A 67 20.87 -34.92 -18.82
N GLY A 68 20.64 -36.03 -18.12
CA GLY A 68 21.20 -37.33 -18.48
C GLY A 68 20.80 -38.46 -17.55
N SER A 69 21.31 -39.66 -17.84
CA SER A 69 21.08 -40.85 -17.04
C SER A 69 21.94 -40.90 -15.76
N GLY A 70 21.35 -41.39 -14.67
CA GLY A 70 21.96 -41.50 -13.35
C GLY A 70 21.53 -40.43 -12.35
N SER A 71 22.23 -40.38 -11.22
CA SER A 71 21.88 -39.53 -10.06
C SER A 71 22.29 -38.06 -10.18
N GLY A 72 22.91 -37.65 -11.30
CA GLY A 72 23.25 -36.25 -11.55
C GLY A 72 24.73 -35.90 -11.67
N ASP A 73 25.06 -35.21 -12.76
CA ASP A 73 26.20 -34.28 -12.83
C ASP A 73 25.67 -32.85 -12.93
N PHE A 74 25.85 -32.07 -11.87
CA PHE A 74 25.24 -30.75 -11.76
C PHE A 74 26.23 -29.61 -11.97
N ASN A 75 27.53 -29.86 -12.13
CA ASN A 75 28.50 -28.79 -12.34
C ASN A 75 29.04 -28.89 -13.77
N VAL A 76 28.50 -28.05 -14.66
CA VAL A 76 28.89 -28.01 -16.08
C VAL A 76 29.63 -26.72 -16.38
N THR A 77 30.36 -26.68 -17.49
CA THR A 77 31.00 -25.47 -17.99
C THR A 77 30.42 -25.10 -19.33
N LEU A 78 29.87 -23.88 -19.45
CA LEU A 78 29.44 -23.31 -20.72
C LEU A 78 30.54 -22.36 -21.22
N ASN A 79 31.15 -22.71 -22.35
CA ASN A 79 32.36 -22.10 -22.88
C ASN A 79 33.51 -22.07 -21.87
N THR A 80 33.70 -20.96 -21.15
CA THR A 80 34.75 -20.82 -20.12
C THR A 80 34.19 -20.58 -18.72
N THR A 81 32.86 -20.52 -18.59
CA THR A 81 32.17 -20.16 -17.36
C THR A 81 31.62 -21.42 -16.70
N GLU A 82 32.01 -21.67 -15.45
CA GLU A 82 31.39 -22.72 -14.63
C GLU A 82 29.95 -22.33 -14.31
N ILE A 83 29.02 -23.24 -14.54
CA ILE A 83 27.59 -23.06 -14.28
C ILE A 83 27.18 -23.93 -13.12
N THR A 84 26.57 -23.30 -12.11
CA THR A 84 25.90 -24.00 -11.00
C THR A 84 24.39 -23.87 -11.20
N PRO A 85 23.62 -24.97 -11.13
CA PRO A 85 22.18 -24.93 -11.32
C PRO A 85 21.50 -24.20 -10.17
N SER A 86 20.49 -23.43 -10.52
CA SER A 86 19.56 -22.86 -9.54
C SER A 86 18.46 -23.86 -9.17
N ARG A 87 18.15 -24.81 -10.06
CA ARG A 87 17.20 -25.91 -9.83
C ARG A 87 17.73 -27.22 -10.41
N THR A 88 17.44 -28.32 -9.73
CA THR A 88 17.72 -29.68 -10.18
C THR A 88 16.46 -30.52 -10.06
N PHE A 89 16.32 -31.48 -10.95
CA PHE A 89 15.19 -32.39 -11.07
C PHE A 89 15.69 -33.82 -11.12
N ALA A 90 14.93 -34.75 -10.54
CA ALA A 90 15.24 -36.17 -10.58
C ALA A 90 13.98 -36.99 -10.89
N TYR A 91 14.06 -37.84 -11.91
CA TYR A 91 13.00 -38.77 -12.30
C TYR A 91 13.48 -40.21 -12.13
N SER A 92 12.71 -41.03 -11.41
CA SER A 92 13.01 -42.47 -11.25
C SER A 92 12.00 -43.29 -12.03
N LEU A 93 12.46 -43.98 -13.08
CA LEU A 93 11.63 -44.92 -13.85
C LEU A 93 11.40 -46.22 -13.06
N ASP A 94 12.43 -46.69 -12.36
CA ASP A 94 12.37 -47.86 -11.49
C ASP A 94 13.49 -47.82 -10.42
N SER A 95 13.69 -48.92 -9.68
CA SER A 95 14.70 -49.00 -8.62
C SER A 95 16.17 -48.96 -9.09
N SER A 96 16.40 -49.13 -10.38
CA SER A 96 17.73 -49.19 -11.02
C SER A 96 18.00 -48.01 -11.95
N ARG A 97 16.94 -47.37 -12.47
CA ARG A 97 17.02 -46.28 -13.44
C ARG A 97 16.46 -44.98 -12.88
N GLU A 98 17.38 -44.04 -12.66
CA GLU A 98 17.15 -42.66 -12.27
C GLU A 98 17.76 -41.74 -13.33
N PHE A 99 17.15 -40.59 -13.54
CA PHE A 99 17.53 -39.59 -14.50
C PHE A 99 17.53 -38.23 -13.82
N PHE A 100 18.41 -37.35 -14.27
CA PHE A 100 18.49 -36.00 -13.73
C PHE A 100 18.27 -34.97 -14.84
N ALA A 101 17.78 -33.81 -14.42
CA ALA A 101 17.89 -32.60 -15.20
C ALA A 101 18.25 -31.42 -14.29
N ALA A 102 18.70 -30.33 -14.90
CA ALA A 102 19.13 -29.15 -14.20
C ALA A 102 18.87 -27.91 -15.03
N PHE A 103 18.69 -26.80 -14.32
CA PHE A 103 18.34 -25.50 -14.88
C PHE A 103 19.25 -24.42 -14.32
N ALA A 104 19.67 -23.50 -15.19
CA ALA A 104 20.33 -22.25 -14.83
C ALA A 104 19.86 -21.11 -15.73
N ASP A 105 19.64 -19.94 -15.13
CA ASP A 105 19.51 -18.70 -15.88
C ASP A 105 20.91 -18.24 -16.32
N VAL A 106 21.14 -18.21 -17.63
CA VAL A 106 22.40 -17.82 -18.26
C VAL A 106 22.27 -16.53 -19.06
N THR A 107 21.20 -15.76 -18.85
CA THR A 107 20.85 -14.54 -19.61
C THR A 107 22.05 -13.61 -19.76
N THR A 108 22.68 -13.22 -18.64
CA THR A 108 23.83 -12.32 -18.64
C THR A 108 25.03 -12.87 -19.42
N LEU A 109 25.26 -14.19 -19.37
CA LEU A 109 26.36 -14.84 -20.09
C LEU A 109 26.10 -14.79 -21.60
N ILE A 110 24.89 -15.14 -22.04
CA ILE A 110 24.53 -15.12 -23.46
C ILE A 110 24.49 -13.69 -24.01
N GLN A 111 23.99 -12.72 -23.24
CA GLN A 111 24.05 -11.29 -23.61
C GLN A 111 25.49 -10.79 -23.77
N THR A 112 26.41 -11.25 -22.91
CA THR A 112 27.81 -10.83 -22.93
C THR A 112 28.59 -11.46 -24.10
N GLU A 113 28.39 -12.76 -24.35
CA GLU A 113 29.11 -13.48 -25.40
C GLU A 113 28.52 -13.27 -26.80
N GLY A 114 27.19 -13.12 -26.90
CA GLY A 114 26.47 -12.89 -28.16
C GLY A 114 26.53 -14.06 -29.14
N ASN A 115 26.36 -13.78 -30.43
CA ASN A 115 26.41 -14.82 -31.46
C ASN A 115 27.76 -15.54 -31.50
N GLY A 116 27.72 -16.87 -31.60
CA GLY A 116 28.93 -17.68 -31.62
C GLY A 116 28.68 -19.16 -31.38
N LEU A 117 29.78 -19.90 -31.22
CA LEU A 117 29.76 -21.30 -30.84
C LEU A 117 29.72 -21.42 -29.32
N TYR A 118 28.68 -22.06 -28.80
CA TYR A 118 28.55 -22.42 -27.40
C TYR A 118 28.88 -23.89 -27.21
N THR A 119 29.79 -24.18 -26.29
CA THR A 119 30.21 -25.54 -25.94
C THR A 119 29.89 -25.80 -24.48
N LEU A 120 29.02 -26.77 -24.22
CA LEU A 120 28.85 -27.30 -22.87
C LEU A 120 29.83 -28.44 -22.67
N SER A 121 30.53 -28.43 -21.54
CA SER A 121 31.55 -29.41 -21.16
C SER A 121 31.46 -29.76 -19.68
N ASN A 122 32.25 -30.75 -19.27
CA ASN A 122 32.28 -31.29 -17.90
C ASN A 122 30.95 -31.96 -17.48
N LEU A 123 30.19 -32.48 -18.44
CA LEU A 123 29.03 -33.35 -18.18
C LEU A 123 29.52 -34.80 -18.24
N GLU A 124 30.07 -35.30 -17.14
CA GLU A 124 30.87 -36.55 -17.11
C GLU A 124 30.22 -37.68 -16.32
N GLN A 125 29.39 -37.37 -15.29
CA GLN A 125 28.80 -38.38 -14.40
C GLN A 125 27.51 -38.99 -14.96
N ILE A 126 27.59 -39.54 -16.18
CA ILE A 126 26.46 -40.19 -16.85
C ILE A 126 26.50 -41.70 -16.63
N ASN A 127 25.41 -42.26 -16.14
CA ASN A 127 25.31 -43.70 -15.87
C ASN A 127 24.97 -44.46 -17.16
N ILE A 128 25.99 -45.13 -17.72
CA ILE A 128 25.89 -46.01 -18.89
C ILE A 128 25.98 -47.50 -18.51
N SER A 129 25.63 -47.85 -17.26
CA SER A 129 25.60 -49.25 -16.82
C SER A 129 24.64 -50.09 -17.66
N SER A 130 24.73 -51.42 -17.53
CA SER A 130 23.88 -52.35 -18.28
C SER A 130 22.38 -52.04 -18.13
N ASP A 131 21.94 -51.51 -16.99
CA ASP A 131 20.53 -51.20 -16.76
C ASP A 131 20.02 -50.13 -17.73
N TYR A 132 20.84 -49.13 -18.08
CA TYR A 132 20.51 -48.08 -19.04
C TYR A 132 20.85 -48.50 -20.47
N CYS A 133 22.07 -48.99 -20.67
CA CYS A 133 22.59 -49.32 -22.01
C CYS A 133 21.82 -50.46 -22.68
N SER A 134 21.45 -51.50 -21.93
CA SER A 134 20.73 -52.65 -22.53
C SER A 134 19.26 -52.37 -22.82
N THR A 135 18.70 -51.31 -22.21
CA THR A 135 17.31 -50.92 -22.38
C THR A 135 17.12 -49.71 -23.30
N GLY A 136 18.22 -49.14 -23.80
CA GLY A 136 18.18 -47.94 -24.64
C GLY A 136 17.61 -46.74 -23.90
N THR A 137 18.08 -46.53 -22.66
CA THR A 137 17.69 -45.36 -21.86
C THR A 137 18.91 -44.60 -21.36
N ASN A 138 20.02 -44.63 -22.11
CA ASN A 138 21.20 -43.83 -21.80
C ASN A 138 21.19 -42.56 -22.65
N PHE A 139 21.29 -41.41 -22.00
CA PHE A 139 21.40 -40.14 -22.70
C PHE A 139 22.19 -39.12 -21.90
N ALA A 140 22.70 -38.12 -22.60
CA ALA A 140 23.02 -36.82 -22.04
C ALA A 140 22.88 -35.74 -23.10
N GLY A 141 22.41 -34.57 -22.69
CA GLY A 141 22.16 -33.46 -23.60
C GLY A 141 22.05 -32.13 -22.87
N TRP A 142 22.09 -31.06 -23.65
CA TRP A 142 21.84 -29.71 -23.16
C TRP A 142 21.15 -28.86 -24.21
N ALA A 143 20.38 -27.89 -23.75
CA ALA A 143 19.72 -26.90 -24.58
C ALA A 143 19.64 -25.56 -23.86
N ILE A 144 19.67 -24.47 -24.62
CA ILE A 144 19.40 -23.13 -24.14
C ILE A 144 18.20 -22.61 -24.91
N THR A 145 17.15 -22.21 -24.18
CA THR A 145 16.04 -21.44 -24.73
C THR A 145 16.41 -19.96 -24.63
N ILE A 146 16.48 -19.25 -25.76
CA ILE A 146 16.83 -17.83 -25.85
C ILE A 146 15.62 -17.04 -26.29
N ILE A 147 15.13 -16.17 -25.41
CA ILE A 147 14.04 -15.23 -25.66
C ILE A 147 14.65 -13.90 -26.08
N TYR A 148 14.14 -13.32 -27.16
CA TYR A 148 14.59 -12.05 -27.69
C TYR A 148 13.43 -11.11 -28.02
N SER A 149 13.69 -9.81 -27.93
CA SER A 149 12.83 -8.77 -28.48
C SER A 149 13.26 -8.40 -29.89
N ASP A 150 12.30 -8.10 -30.76
CA ASP A 150 12.55 -7.52 -32.09
C ASP A 150 11.46 -6.46 -32.39
N PRO A 151 11.84 -5.21 -32.76
CA PRO A 151 10.86 -4.15 -33.05
C PRO A 151 9.82 -4.49 -34.14
N ASN A 152 10.10 -5.47 -35.00
CA ASN A 152 9.21 -5.88 -36.09
C ASN A 152 8.20 -6.96 -35.67
N LEU A 153 8.33 -7.54 -34.47
CA LEU A 153 7.39 -8.53 -33.98
C LEU A 153 6.09 -7.87 -33.48
N PRO A 154 4.94 -8.57 -33.58
CA PRO A 154 3.73 -8.15 -32.88
C PRO A 154 3.92 -8.22 -31.36
N LEU A 155 3.00 -7.61 -30.60
CA LEU A 155 2.99 -7.77 -29.14
C LEU A 155 2.54 -9.18 -28.80
N ASN A 156 3.42 -9.95 -28.19
CA ASN A 156 3.20 -11.33 -27.82
C ASN A 156 3.28 -11.47 -26.30
N GLN A 157 2.47 -12.40 -25.80
CA GLN A 157 2.65 -13.03 -24.51
C GLN A 157 3.45 -14.31 -24.76
N LEU A 158 4.58 -14.44 -24.07
CA LEU A 158 5.45 -15.58 -24.13
C LEU A 158 5.49 -16.25 -22.76
N ASN A 159 5.02 -17.49 -22.70
CA ASN A 159 4.98 -18.28 -21.47
C ASN A 159 6.02 -19.39 -21.56
N VAL A 160 6.85 -19.50 -20.54
CA VAL A 160 7.85 -20.54 -20.35
C VAL A 160 7.36 -21.42 -19.23
N TYR A 161 7.04 -22.67 -19.56
CA TYR A 161 6.70 -23.72 -18.61
C TYR A 161 7.90 -24.64 -18.46
N ASP A 162 8.31 -24.97 -17.24
CA ASP A 162 9.39 -25.93 -17.05
C ASP A 162 9.19 -26.82 -15.83
N GLY A 163 10.02 -27.85 -15.75
CA GLY A 163 9.94 -28.96 -14.81
C GLY A 163 10.74 -30.15 -15.33
N LEU A 164 10.37 -31.35 -14.91
CA LEU A 164 10.83 -32.59 -15.54
C LEU A 164 9.74 -33.62 -15.34
N GLU A 165 8.97 -33.87 -16.40
CA GLU A 165 7.82 -34.76 -16.34
C GLU A 165 7.94 -35.81 -17.45
N SER A 166 7.93 -37.10 -17.06
CA SER A 166 7.78 -38.18 -18.04
C SER A 166 6.43 -38.05 -18.72
N VAL A 167 6.32 -38.33 -20.01
CA VAL A 167 5.06 -38.31 -20.75
C VAL A 167 4.37 -39.69 -20.60
N PRO A 168 3.43 -39.89 -19.66
CA PRO A 168 2.65 -41.12 -19.58
C PRO A 168 1.64 -41.14 -20.75
N SER A 169 0.56 -41.91 -20.61
CA SER A 169 -0.52 -41.93 -21.60
C SER A 169 -1.05 -40.53 -21.98
N ASN A 170 -0.95 -39.51 -21.09
CA ASN A 170 -1.11 -38.09 -21.43
C ASN A 170 -0.57 -37.12 -20.34
N ILE A 171 0.07 -36.02 -20.75
CA ILE A 171 0.24 -34.76 -19.98
C ILE A 171 -0.78 -33.75 -20.52
N THR A 172 -1.38 -32.94 -19.66
CA THR A 172 -2.30 -31.85 -20.06
C THR A 172 -1.92 -30.56 -19.36
N ILE A 173 -1.62 -29.52 -20.15
CA ILE A 173 -1.33 -28.17 -19.66
C ILE A 173 -2.43 -27.24 -20.13
N GLN A 174 -3.03 -26.52 -19.19
CA GLN A 174 -4.06 -25.52 -19.43
C GLN A 174 -3.39 -24.14 -19.51
N LEU A 175 -3.65 -23.43 -20.60
CA LEU A 175 -3.37 -22.00 -20.75
C LEU A 175 -4.66 -21.26 -20.46
N ASP A 176 -4.67 -20.41 -19.44
CA ASP A 176 -5.78 -19.52 -19.09
C ASP A 176 -5.38 -18.06 -19.36
N ASN A 177 -6.31 -17.11 -19.17
CA ASN A 177 -6.09 -15.67 -19.33
C ASN A 177 -5.48 -15.31 -20.70
N LEU A 178 -6.08 -15.85 -21.77
CA LEU A 178 -5.75 -15.44 -23.13
C LEU A 178 -6.73 -14.37 -23.62
N ASN A 179 -6.27 -13.51 -24.52
CA ASN A 179 -7.12 -12.73 -25.40
C ASN A 179 -6.46 -12.67 -26.77
N VAL A 180 -6.61 -13.77 -27.52
CA VAL A 180 -5.97 -13.94 -28.82
C VAL A 180 -6.53 -12.90 -29.79
N MET A 181 -5.70 -11.95 -30.24
CA MET A 181 -6.11 -10.89 -31.18
C MET A 181 -5.71 -11.18 -32.62
N ASP A 182 -4.61 -11.92 -32.79
CA ASP A 182 -4.13 -12.45 -34.06
C ASP A 182 -3.60 -13.86 -33.80
N THR A 183 -3.74 -14.75 -34.77
CA THR A 183 -3.16 -16.09 -34.68
C THR A 183 -1.84 -16.18 -35.43
N ASN A 184 -1.52 -15.22 -36.31
CA ASN A 184 -0.34 -15.27 -37.16
C ASN A 184 0.97 -15.29 -36.36
N GLY A 185 1.83 -16.27 -36.67
CA GLY A 185 3.13 -16.45 -36.00
C GLY A 185 3.02 -17.07 -34.60
N ALA A 186 1.82 -17.45 -34.15
CA ALA A 186 1.66 -18.20 -32.92
C ALA A 186 2.36 -19.57 -33.04
N ARG A 187 3.16 -19.92 -32.03
CA ARG A 187 3.93 -21.17 -32.02
C ARG A 187 4.10 -21.74 -30.63
N ILE A 188 4.29 -23.05 -30.56
CA ILE A 188 4.67 -23.79 -29.37
C ILE A 188 5.96 -24.55 -29.63
N GLY A 189 6.84 -24.63 -28.65
CA GLY A 189 7.99 -25.53 -28.70
C GLY A 189 8.25 -26.19 -27.38
N PHE A 190 9.19 -27.13 -27.39
CA PHE A 190 9.57 -27.86 -26.19
C PHE A 190 11.02 -28.33 -26.26
N ILE A 191 11.55 -28.66 -25.08
CA ILE A 191 12.75 -29.46 -24.90
C ILE A 191 12.31 -30.78 -24.26
N ALA A 192 12.62 -31.89 -24.93
CA ALA A 192 12.37 -33.23 -24.42
C ALA A 192 13.64 -34.08 -24.44
N TRP A 193 13.68 -35.08 -23.57
CA TRP A 193 14.77 -36.02 -23.41
C TRP A 193 14.26 -37.44 -23.63
N GLU A 194 15.17 -38.32 -24.07
CA GLU A 194 14.89 -39.72 -24.40
C GLU A 194 13.84 -39.90 -25.52
N GLY A 195 13.79 -38.97 -26.49
CA GLY A 195 13.03 -39.20 -27.73
C GLY A 195 13.75 -40.14 -28.71
N ASP A 196 13.02 -41.03 -29.36
CA ASP A 196 13.54 -42.02 -30.31
C ASP A 196 12.83 -41.96 -31.68
N ALA A 197 13.59 -41.74 -32.76
CA ALA A 197 13.08 -41.77 -34.13
C ALA A 197 12.44 -43.12 -34.55
N GLY A 198 12.86 -44.22 -33.91
CA GLY A 198 12.46 -45.59 -34.21
C GLY A 198 11.20 -46.08 -33.49
N LEU A 199 10.81 -45.41 -32.40
CA LEU A 199 9.55 -45.60 -31.69
C LEU A 199 8.61 -44.45 -32.11
N ALA A 200 7.33 -44.75 -32.31
CA ALA A 200 6.39 -43.78 -32.90
C ALA A 200 4.95 -44.08 -32.50
N VAL A 201 4.79 -44.68 -31.31
CA VAL A 201 3.52 -45.24 -30.86
C VAL A 201 2.84 -44.21 -29.98
N ASN A 202 1.91 -43.46 -30.57
CA ASN A 202 1.15 -42.42 -29.87
C ASN A 202 2.02 -41.31 -29.26
N GLU A 203 3.13 -40.97 -29.93
CA GLU A 203 4.00 -39.84 -29.61
C GLU A 203 3.48 -38.59 -30.29
N VAL A 204 2.60 -37.88 -29.59
CA VAL A 204 1.77 -36.83 -30.18
C VAL A 204 1.83 -35.59 -29.29
N LEU A 205 2.07 -34.45 -29.93
CA LEU A 205 1.78 -33.13 -29.36
C LEU A 205 0.46 -32.62 -29.97
N GLN A 206 -0.45 -32.15 -29.12
CA GLN A 206 -1.73 -31.58 -29.54
C GLN A 206 -1.95 -30.22 -28.89
N MET A 207 -2.63 -29.34 -29.62
CA MET A 207 -3.18 -28.11 -29.08
C MET A 207 -4.67 -28.03 -29.42
N ASN A 208 -5.52 -27.79 -28.42
CA ASN A 208 -6.99 -27.79 -28.55
C ASN A 208 -7.53 -29.06 -29.27
N GLY A 209 -6.90 -30.21 -29.01
CA GLY A 209 -7.24 -31.50 -29.63
C GLY A 209 -6.76 -31.70 -31.07
N ILE A 210 -6.03 -30.72 -31.64
CA ILE A 210 -5.44 -30.83 -32.98
C ILE A 210 -3.99 -31.28 -32.86
N THR A 211 -3.65 -32.40 -33.51
CA THR A 211 -2.28 -32.92 -33.58
C THR A 211 -1.37 -32.01 -34.40
N LEU A 212 -0.25 -31.63 -33.80
CA LEU A 212 0.79 -30.82 -34.43
C LEU A 212 1.81 -31.72 -35.16
N SER A 213 2.32 -31.24 -36.28
CA SER A 213 3.36 -31.91 -37.07
C SER A 213 4.00 -30.94 -38.07
N ASN A 214 5.24 -31.20 -38.48
CA ASN A 214 5.98 -30.39 -39.47
C ASN A 214 6.82 -31.28 -40.43
N PRO A 215 6.21 -32.23 -41.16
CA PRO A 215 6.94 -33.17 -42.01
C PRO A 215 7.80 -32.46 -43.08
N PRO A 216 8.96 -33.04 -43.46
CA PRO A 216 9.41 -34.38 -43.11
C PRO A 216 10.12 -34.49 -41.76
N LEU A 217 10.34 -33.39 -41.04
CA LEU A 217 11.12 -33.39 -39.80
C LEU A 217 10.37 -34.14 -38.70
N ASN A 218 9.17 -33.66 -38.29
CA ASN A 218 8.38 -34.31 -37.23
C ASN A 218 7.05 -34.82 -37.76
N PRO A 219 6.92 -36.15 -37.96
CA PRO A 219 5.65 -36.80 -38.30
C PRO A 219 4.60 -36.67 -37.19
N ALA A 220 3.33 -36.70 -37.57
CA ALA A 220 2.20 -36.53 -36.63
C ALA A 220 2.07 -37.59 -35.54
N ASN A 221 2.76 -38.73 -35.66
CA ASN A 221 2.77 -39.80 -34.68
C ASN A 221 4.14 -40.04 -34.04
N ASN A 222 5.12 -39.19 -34.35
CA ASN A 222 6.44 -39.20 -33.72
C ASN A 222 6.94 -37.76 -33.58
N ALA A 223 6.45 -37.10 -32.53
CA ALA A 223 6.88 -35.76 -32.16
C ALA A 223 8.19 -35.75 -31.35
N PHE A 224 8.69 -36.90 -30.88
CA PHE A 224 9.87 -37.03 -30.02
C PHE A 224 10.89 -37.94 -30.69
N ASN A 225 11.53 -37.44 -31.75
CA ASN A 225 12.23 -38.23 -32.75
C ASN A 225 13.71 -37.88 -32.91
N GLY A 226 14.29 -37.18 -31.94
CA GLY A 226 15.70 -36.81 -31.96
C GLY A 226 16.00 -35.67 -32.95
N THR A 227 15.15 -34.63 -33.00
CA THR A 227 15.30 -33.53 -33.96
C THR A 227 15.45 -32.15 -33.35
N ASN A 228 15.94 -31.21 -34.17
CA ASN A 228 15.99 -29.78 -33.87
C ASN A 228 15.29 -28.98 -34.99
N SER A 229 14.09 -28.48 -34.71
CA SER A 229 13.33 -27.66 -35.66
C SER A 229 13.98 -26.32 -36.01
N PHE A 230 14.80 -25.73 -35.13
CA PHE A 230 15.48 -24.44 -35.41
C PHE A 230 16.64 -24.58 -36.40
N THR A 231 17.33 -25.72 -36.39
CA THR A 231 18.43 -26.01 -37.32
C THR A 231 18.04 -26.95 -38.45
N ASN A 232 16.84 -27.53 -38.40
CA ASN A 232 16.35 -28.58 -39.30
C ASN A 232 17.31 -29.77 -39.34
N ASP A 233 17.76 -30.21 -38.16
CA ASP A 233 18.64 -31.37 -37.96
C ASP A 233 17.85 -32.55 -37.38
N SER A 234 18.22 -33.76 -37.77
CA SER A 234 17.63 -35.03 -37.32
C SER A 234 18.64 -35.97 -36.68
N ASN A 235 19.81 -35.45 -36.30
CA ASN A 235 20.85 -36.20 -35.57
C ASN A 235 20.99 -35.69 -34.14
N LEU A 236 19.87 -35.29 -33.52
CA LEU A 236 19.82 -34.85 -32.13
C LEU A 236 19.44 -36.04 -31.25
N TYR A 237 20.26 -37.10 -31.29
CA TYR A 237 19.94 -38.39 -30.66
C TYR A 237 19.48 -38.25 -29.20
N ASN A 238 18.35 -38.89 -28.87
CA ASN A 238 17.80 -38.98 -27.51
C ASN A 238 17.39 -37.64 -26.89
N MET A 239 17.16 -36.60 -27.69
CA MET A 239 16.59 -35.34 -27.23
C MET A 239 15.91 -34.57 -28.37
N ASP A 240 14.98 -33.70 -28.03
CA ASP A 240 14.24 -32.90 -29.01
C ASP A 240 14.30 -31.42 -28.66
N ILE A 241 14.51 -30.58 -29.67
CA ILE A 241 14.39 -29.12 -29.57
C ILE A 241 13.49 -28.67 -30.71
N ASP A 242 12.19 -28.75 -30.49
CA ASP A 242 11.21 -28.59 -31.55
C ASP A 242 10.28 -27.40 -31.36
N VAL A 243 9.79 -26.90 -32.50
CA VAL A 243 8.83 -25.81 -32.57
C VAL A 243 7.80 -26.09 -33.66
N TYR A 244 6.54 -25.83 -33.34
CA TYR A 244 5.38 -26.10 -34.18
C TYR A 244 4.54 -24.82 -34.34
N PRO A 245 4.12 -24.50 -35.58
CA PRO A 245 3.08 -23.51 -35.81
C PRO A 245 1.76 -23.94 -35.16
N ILE A 246 1.08 -23.01 -34.48
CA ILE A 246 -0.22 -23.24 -33.80
C ILE A 246 -1.31 -22.28 -34.27
N GLU A 247 -1.09 -21.55 -35.37
CA GLU A 247 -2.02 -20.53 -35.87
C GLU A 247 -3.39 -21.10 -36.24
N ASN A 248 -3.46 -22.41 -36.53
CA ASN A 248 -4.68 -23.14 -36.88
C ASN A 248 -5.32 -23.89 -35.70
N THR A 249 -4.76 -23.78 -34.49
CA THR A 249 -5.29 -24.46 -33.30
C THR A 249 -5.94 -23.53 -32.30
N ILE A 250 -5.80 -22.21 -32.51
CA ILE A 250 -6.43 -21.14 -31.74
C ILE A 250 -7.23 -20.24 -32.67
N ASN A 251 -8.18 -19.49 -32.12
CA ASN A 251 -8.98 -18.51 -32.82
C ASN A 251 -8.90 -17.14 -32.13
N VAL A 252 -9.15 -16.08 -32.88
CA VAL A 252 -9.32 -14.74 -32.32
C VAL A 252 -10.47 -14.75 -31.31
N GLY A 253 -10.21 -14.23 -30.11
CA GLY A 253 -11.14 -14.23 -28.98
C GLY A 253 -11.09 -15.47 -28.09
N ASP A 254 -10.22 -16.45 -28.37
CA ASP A 254 -9.99 -17.55 -27.44
C ASP A 254 -9.43 -17.02 -26.10
N SER A 255 -10.05 -17.44 -25.00
CA SER A 255 -9.67 -17.05 -23.64
C SER A 255 -8.82 -18.08 -22.90
N SER A 256 -8.66 -19.26 -23.49
CA SER A 256 -7.89 -20.39 -22.94
C SER A 256 -7.49 -21.34 -24.06
N ALA A 257 -6.45 -22.14 -23.86
CA ALA A 257 -6.09 -23.23 -24.74
C ALA A 257 -5.50 -24.42 -23.99
N ILE A 258 -5.63 -25.61 -24.56
CA ILE A 258 -5.15 -26.86 -23.95
C ILE A 258 -3.99 -27.40 -24.77
N ILE A 259 -2.88 -27.73 -24.11
CA ILE A 259 -1.74 -28.46 -24.68
C ILE A 259 -1.78 -29.89 -24.13
N GLN A 260 -1.60 -30.88 -25.01
CA GLN A 260 -1.54 -32.28 -24.62
C GLN A 260 -0.36 -32.98 -25.25
N LEU A 261 0.35 -33.77 -24.47
CA LEU A 261 1.46 -34.61 -24.94
C LEU A 261 1.17 -36.04 -24.54
N SER A 262 1.47 -37.00 -25.41
CA SER A 262 1.36 -38.43 -25.09
C SER A 262 2.54 -39.19 -25.64
N SER A 263 2.92 -40.28 -24.97
CA SER A 263 3.77 -41.35 -25.51
C SER A 263 3.19 -42.70 -25.10
N GLY A 264 3.18 -43.67 -26.02
CA GLY A 264 2.57 -44.99 -25.81
C GLY A 264 3.57 -46.12 -25.56
N GLN A 265 4.82 -45.97 -25.99
CA GLN A 265 5.86 -46.98 -25.84
C GLN A 265 7.19 -46.38 -25.39
N ASP A 266 7.53 -45.20 -25.92
CA ASP A 266 8.81 -44.55 -25.68
C ASP A 266 8.85 -43.82 -24.33
N LEU A 267 10.01 -43.84 -23.67
CA LEU A 267 10.24 -43.06 -22.46
C LEU A 267 10.61 -41.64 -22.86
N VAL A 268 9.64 -40.73 -22.85
CA VAL A 268 9.93 -39.32 -23.11
C VAL A 268 9.84 -38.52 -21.82
N MET A 269 10.78 -37.62 -21.57
CA MET A 269 10.73 -36.66 -20.46
C MET A 269 10.76 -35.24 -21.00
N VAL A 270 9.69 -34.47 -20.77
CA VAL A 270 9.63 -33.06 -21.15
C VAL A 270 10.24 -32.24 -20.04
N ASN A 271 11.07 -31.26 -20.41
CA ASN A 271 11.75 -30.38 -19.47
C ASN A 271 11.28 -28.93 -19.56
N ASN A 272 10.87 -28.51 -20.75
CA ASN A 272 10.40 -27.17 -21.02
C ASN A 272 9.37 -27.18 -22.13
N ILE A 273 8.34 -26.36 -21.99
CA ILE A 273 7.40 -25.99 -23.06
C ILE A 273 7.37 -24.47 -23.10
N ILE A 274 7.33 -23.91 -24.30
CA ILE A 274 7.31 -22.46 -24.53
C ILE A 274 6.24 -22.15 -25.56
N THR A 275 5.39 -21.17 -25.26
CA THR A 275 4.33 -20.71 -26.17
C THR A 275 4.50 -19.25 -26.49
N VAL A 276 4.29 -18.87 -27.75
CA VAL A 276 4.23 -17.49 -28.22
C VAL A 276 2.84 -17.26 -28.80
N LEU A 277 2.10 -16.34 -28.19
CA LEU A 277 0.73 -16.02 -28.57
C LEU A 277 0.57 -14.50 -28.67
N ASN A 278 -0.09 -14.01 -29.71
CA ASN A 278 -0.52 -12.61 -29.76
C ASN A 278 -1.75 -12.42 -28.85
N SER A 279 -1.49 -12.31 -27.55
CA SER A 279 -2.49 -12.03 -26.52
C SER A 279 -2.38 -10.57 -26.08
N GLN A 280 -3.46 -9.80 -26.18
CA GLN A 280 -3.50 -8.39 -25.78
C GLN A 280 -4.38 -8.20 -24.55
N LEU A 281 -3.75 -8.10 -23.39
CA LEU A 281 -4.40 -7.95 -22.10
C LEU A 281 -3.70 -6.85 -21.29
N PRO A 282 -4.46 -6.01 -20.56
CA PRO A 282 -3.91 -5.18 -19.50
C PRO A 282 -3.48 -6.05 -18.31
N ASP A 283 -2.80 -5.43 -17.34
CA ASP A 283 -2.43 -6.05 -16.07
C ASP A 283 -2.51 -4.97 -14.97
N ALA A 284 -3.67 -4.83 -14.34
CA ALA A 284 -3.92 -3.80 -13.35
C ALA A 284 -3.33 -4.20 -11.99
N SER A 285 -2.39 -3.39 -11.51
CA SER A 285 -1.96 -3.43 -10.12
C SER A 285 -2.25 -2.11 -9.44
N VAL A 286 -2.25 -2.12 -8.10
CA VAL A 286 -2.45 -0.91 -7.31
C VAL A 286 -1.41 -0.83 -6.21
N VAL A 287 -0.96 0.39 -5.92
CA VAL A 287 -0.03 0.70 -4.83
C VAL A 287 -0.63 1.80 -3.97
N ILE A 288 -0.48 1.66 -2.65
CA ILE A 288 -0.81 2.70 -1.67
C ILE A 288 0.43 3.57 -1.52
N ASP A 289 0.34 4.84 -1.93
CA ASP A 289 1.47 5.76 -1.90
C ASP A 289 1.59 6.41 -0.53
N THR A 290 0.51 7.06 -0.06
CA THR A 290 0.45 7.72 1.24
C THR A 290 -0.95 7.63 1.84
N ILE A 291 -1.03 7.71 3.18
CA ILE A 291 -2.28 7.82 3.92
C ILE A 291 -2.12 8.93 4.94
N GLU A 292 -2.88 10.01 4.75
CA GLU A 292 -2.94 11.13 5.67
C GLU A 292 -4.08 10.92 6.68
N GLN A 293 -3.76 11.13 7.95
CA GLN A 293 -4.71 11.00 9.06
C GLN A 293 -4.80 12.33 9.81
N SER A 294 -5.98 12.62 10.35
CA SER A 294 -6.20 13.70 11.30
C SER A 294 -6.51 13.14 12.68
N CYS A 295 -6.03 13.81 13.73
CA CYS A 295 -6.37 13.51 15.11
C CYS A 295 -7.87 13.39 15.33
N ASN A 296 -8.30 12.35 16.03
CA ASN A 296 -9.68 12.06 16.41
C ASN A 296 -10.63 11.95 15.21
N SER A 297 -10.12 11.82 13.99
CA SER A 297 -10.92 11.67 12.79
C SER A 297 -10.88 10.24 12.28
N ARG A 298 -12.01 9.77 11.78
CA ARG A 298 -12.13 8.49 11.06
C ARG A 298 -12.11 8.67 9.53
N GLU A 299 -11.81 9.88 9.07
CA GLU A 299 -11.59 10.20 7.67
C GLU A 299 -10.09 10.09 7.34
N LEU A 300 -9.80 9.34 6.28
CA LEU A 300 -8.47 9.12 5.71
C LEU A 300 -8.40 9.79 4.35
N THR A 301 -7.31 10.48 4.04
CA THR A 301 -6.98 10.85 2.66
C THR A 301 -5.94 9.86 2.14
N VAL A 302 -6.31 9.10 1.12
CA VAL A 302 -5.49 8.02 0.56
C VAL A 302 -4.99 8.46 -0.81
N GLU A 303 -3.66 8.55 -0.96
CA GLU A 303 -3.01 8.67 -2.26
C GLU A 303 -2.60 7.27 -2.73
N TYR A 304 -2.93 6.96 -3.97
CA TYR A 304 -2.69 5.64 -4.54
C TYR A 304 -2.40 5.74 -6.03
N SER A 305 -1.71 4.73 -6.56
CA SER A 305 -1.35 4.64 -7.95
C SER A 305 -1.85 3.32 -8.55
N VAL A 306 -2.55 3.41 -9.67
CA VAL A 306 -2.96 2.25 -10.49
C VAL A 306 -1.94 2.09 -11.60
N GLU A 307 -1.41 0.89 -11.79
CA GLU A 307 -0.34 0.61 -12.74
C GLU A 307 -0.81 -0.42 -13.76
N ASN A 308 -0.27 -0.33 -14.98
CA ASN A 308 -0.51 -1.29 -16.06
C ASN A 308 0.83 -1.86 -16.55
N LEU A 309 1.59 -2.45 -15.63
CA LEU A 309 2.97 -2.90 -15.84
C LEU A 309 3.01 -4.30 -16.44
N ASN A 310 4.06 -4.60 -17.22
CA ASN A 310 4.26 -5.91 -17.86
C ASN A 310 3.02 -6.37 -18.67
N SER A 311 2.28 -5.44 -19.27
CA SER A 311 1.06 -5.72 -20.02
C SER A 311 1.27 -5.72 -21.54
N THR A 312 0.28 -6.20 -22.28
CA THR A 312 0.28 -6.19 -23.76
C THR A 312 -0.83 -5.32 -24.34
N HIS A 313 -1.62 -4.67 -23.49
CA HIS A 313 -2.68 -3.74 -23.87
C HIS A 313 -2.82 -2.62 -22.83
N PHE A 314 -3.48 -1.52 -23.18
CA PHE A 314 -3.79 -0.47 -22.21
C PHE A 314 -4.90 -0.94 -21.24
N LEU A 315 -4.82 -0.49 -19.98
CA LEU A 315 -5.92 -0.63 -19.03
C LEU A 315 -6.95 0.46 -19.32
N PRO A 316 -8.23 0.14 -19.57
CA PRO A 316 -9.23 1.14 -19.93
C PRO A 316 -9.50 2.17 -18.84
N ALA A 317 -9.88 3.39 -19.26
CA ALA A 317 -10.50 4.37 -18.37
C ALA A 317 -11.79 3.82 -17.77
N ASN A 318 -12.17 4.32 -16.59
CA ASN A 318 -13.30 3.87 -15.79
C ASN A 318 -13.18 2.41 -15.31
N THR A 319 -11.95 1.88 -15.20
CA THR A 319 -11.69 0.62 -14.49
C THR A 319 -12.03 0.86 -13.01
N PRO A 320 -12.94 0.08 -12.40
CA PRO A 320 -13.45 0.36 -11.06
C PRO A 320 -12.38 0.08 -9.99
N ILE A 321 -12.46 0.80 -8.89
CA ILE A 321 -11.55 0.68 -7.76
C ILE A 321 -12.38 0.70 -6.48
N SER A 322 -12.19 -0.30 -5.62
CA SER A 322 -12.93 -0.42 -4.37
C SER A 322 -12.00 -0.37 -3.16
N PHE A 323 -12.45 0.34 -2.13
CA PHE A 323 -11.72 0.56 -0.89
C PHE A 323 -12.48 -0.12 0.24
N TYR A 324 -11.78 -0.97 0.97
CA TYR A 324 -12.35 -1.73 2.08
C TYR A 324 -11.63 -1.43 3.38
N ALA A 325 -12.40 -1.24 4.44
CA ALA A 325 -11.91 -1.30 5.81
C ALA A 325 -12.23 -2.68 6.38
N ASN A 326 -11.19 -3.48 6.61
CA ASN A 326 -11.28 -4.93 6.85
C ASN A 326 -11.97 -5.65 5.69
N ALA A 327 -13.28 -5.84 5.75
CA ALA A 327 -14.10 -6.46 4.70
C ALA A 327 -15.34 -5.62 4.36
N VAL A 328 -15.42 -4.39 4.88
CA VAL A 328 -16.54 -3.47 4.65
C VAL A 328 -16.14 -2.48 3.57
N LEU A 329 -16.93 -2.41 2.49
CA LEU A 329 -16.75 -1.41 1.44
C LEU A 329 -17.00 -0.01 2.03
N VAL A 330 -15.99 0.87 1.95
CA VAL A 330 -16.02 2.22 2.54
C VAL A 330 -15.97 3.33 1.49
N ALA A 331 -15.38 3.07 0.31
CA ALA A 331 -15.37 4.01 -0.80
C ALA A 331 -15.18 3.28 -2.14
N GLN A 332 -15.48 3.99 -3.23
CA GLN A 332 -15.24 3.53 -4.60
C GLN A 332 -14.74 4.67 -5.46
N ALA A 333 -13.89 4.33 -6.42
CA ALA A 333 -13.39 5.22 -7.47
C ALA A 333 -13.31 4.46 -8.79
N GLN A 334 -12.76 5.11 -9.80
CA GLN A 334 -12.44 4.51 -11.08
C GLN A 334 -11.23 5.22 -11.68
N THR A 335 -10.48 4.55 -12.55
CA THR A 335 -9.43 5.21 -13.35
C THR A 335 -10.03 6.32 -14.21
N LEU A 336 -9.29 7.42 -14.40
CA LEU A 336 -9.76 8.58 -15.15
C LEU A 336 -9.41 8.50 -16.64
N ASN A 337 -8.26 7.91 -16.96
CA ASN A 337 -7.74 7.77 -18.31
C ASN A 337 -7.43 6.31 -18.64
N ASP A 338 -7.29 6.03 -19.94
CA ASP A 338 -6.64 4.81 -20.38
C ASP A 338 -5.19 4.84 -19.90
N ILE A 339 -4.74 3.80 -19.19
CA ILE A 339 -3.36 3.68 -18.72
C ILE A 339 -2.59 2.86 -19.76
N PRO A 340 -1.66 3.46 -20.54
CA PRO A 340 -0.90 2.72 -21.55
C PRO A 340 -0.06 1.58 -20.95
N ILE A 341 0.49 0.76 -21.83
CA ILE A 341 1.40 -0.33 -21.44
C ILE A 341 2.61 0.25 -20.70
N ASN A 342 2.93 -0.32 -19.53
CA ASN A 342 4.04 0.08 -18.66
C ASN A 342 3.95 1.52 -18.13
N GLU A 343 2.74 2.04 -17.97
CA GLU A 343 2.47 3.37 -17.39
C GLU A 343 1.62 3.25 -16.12
N THR A 344 1.45 4.37 -15.41
CA THR A 344 0.77 4.48 -14.11
C THR A 344 -0.14 5.72 -14.07
N GLU A 345 -1.25 5.63 -13.33
CA GLU A 345 -2.13 6.76 -13.00
C GLU A 345 -2.25 6.93 -11.47
N SER A 346 -1.79 8.07 -10.96
CA SER A 346 -1.92 8.43 -9.53
C SER A 346 -3.19 9.21 -9.25
N ASN A 347 -3.86 8.87 -8.16
CA ASN A 347 -5.13 9.44 -7.73
C ASN A 347 -5.16 9.65 -6.20
N THR A 348 -6.16 10.41 -5.74
CA THR A 348 -6.41 10.64 -4.31
C THR A 348 -7.89 10.51 -4.00
N ILE A 349 -8.23 9.99 -2.82
CA ILE A 349 -9.60 9.83 -2.35
C ILE A 349 -9.70 10.03 -0.84
N SER A 350 -10.82 10.61 -0.39
CA SER A 350 -11.20 10.64 1.03
C SER A 350 -12.09 9.45 1.37
N VAL A 351 -11.73 8.71 2.41
CA VAL A 351 -12.41 7.49 2.88
C VAL A 351 -12.81 7.67 4.33
N THR A 352 -14.09 7.49 4.65
CA THR A 352 -14.57 7.53 6.05
C THR A 352 -14.80 6.11 6.56
N VAL A 353 -14.16 5.75 7.67
CA VAL A 353 -14.26 4.41 8.28
C VAL A 353 -15.24 4.41 9.44
N ASP A 354 -16.20 3.49 9.43
CA ASP A 354 -17.21 3.37 10.49
C ASP A 354 -16.53 3.19 11.88
N PRO A 355 -16.90 3.98 12.92
CA PRO A 355 -16.35 3.86 14.27
C PRO A 355 -16.59 2.51 14.95
N SER A 356 -17.51 1.68 14.45
CA SER A 356 -17.74 0.31 14.94
C SER A 356 -16.62 -0.67 14.58
N LEU A 357 -15.78 -0.33 13.60
CA LEU A 357 -14.59 -1.11 13.26
C LEU A 357 -13.46 -0.77 14.24
N LEU A 358 -13.09 -1.74 15.08
CA LEU A 358 -12.02 -1.58 16.07
C LEU A 358 -10.64 -1.51 15.41
N ASP A 359 -9.76 -0.76 16.04
CA ASP A 359 -8.38 -0.60 15.60
C ASP A 359 -7.50 -1.80 16.00
N PRO A 360 -6.44 -2.11 15.22
CA PRO A 360 -6.14 -1.54 13.92
C PRO A 360 -7.12 -2.00 12.83
N VAL A 361 -7.37 -1.13 11.84
CA VAL A 361 -8.18 -1.43 10.66
C VAL A 361 -7.27 -1.77 9.48
N ASN A 362 -7.55 -2.86 8.77
CA ASN A 362 -6.84 -3.20 7.54
C ASN A 362 -7.50 -2.49 6.34
N LEU A 363 -6.88 -1.42 5.83
CA LEU A 363 -7.32 -0.76 4.60
C LEU A 363 -6.85 -1.59 3.40
N THR A 364 -7.78 -1.98 2.54
CA THR A 364 -7.51 -2.72 1.31
C THR A 364 -8.03 -1.93 0.11
N ILE A 365 -7.20 -1.75 -0.90
CA ILE A 365 -7.58 -1.19 -2.20
C ILE A 365 -7.54 -2.33 -3.22
N VAL A 366 -8.59 -2.45 -4.01
CA VAL A 366 -8.69 -3.43 -5.10
C VAL A 366 -9.01 -2.68 -6.39
N VAL A 367 -8.12 -2.77 -7.37
CA VAL A 367 -8.38 -2.29 -8.74
C VAL A 367 -9.11 -3.39 -9.52
N ASP A 368 -9.91 -2.99 -10.51
CA ASP A 368 -10.82 -3.86 -11.25
C ASP A 368 -11.87 -4.53 -10.34
N ASP A 369 -12.35 -3.81 -9.33
CA ASP A 369 -13.41 -4.29 -8.44
C ASP A 369 -14.50 -3.22 -8.24
N ASP A 370 -15.75 -3.59 -8.54
CA ASP A 370 -16.94 -2.75 -8.37
C ASP A 370 -17.62 -2.91 -7.00
N GLY A 371 -16.94 -3.52 -6.04
CA GLY A 371 -17.43 -3.73 -4.68
C GLY A 371 -18.02 -5.12 -4.46
N THR A 372 -18.01 -5.96 -5.51
CA THR A 372 -18.51 -7.34 -5.47
C THR A 372 -17.40 -8.37 -5.23
N GLY A 373 -16.14 -7.95 -5.33
CA GLY A 373 -14.96 -8.81 -5.23
C GLY A 373 -14.69 -9.64 -6.48
N ALA A 374 -15.28 -9.26 -7.63
CA ALA A 374 -15.09 -9.93 -8.91
C ALA A 374 -14.50 -8.97 -9.96
N GLY A 375 -13.43 -9.42 -10.62
CA GLY A 375 -12.82 -8.75 -11.76
C GLY A 375 -13.80 -8.57 -12.93
N ILE A 376 -13.74 -7.43 -13.60
CA ILE A 376 -14.54 -7.08 -14.78
C ILE A 376 -13.69 -7.12 -16.04
N ILE A 377 -12.47 -6.60 -15.97
CA ILE A 377 -11.51 -6.60 -17.06
C ILE A 377 -10.74 -7.91 -16.99
N THR A 378 -10.65 -8.64 -18.10
CA THR A 378 -9.74 -9.78 -18.17
C THR A 378 -8.32 -9.25 -18.22
N GLU A 379 -7.48 -9.76 -17.33
CA GLU A 379 -6.11 -9.31 -17.16
C GLU A 379 -5.11 -10.45 -17.35
N ILE A 380 -3.82 -10.10 -17.47
CA ILE A 380 -2.74 -11.09 -17.48
C ILE A 380 -2.73 -11.85 -16.16
N SER A 381 -2.74 -11.13 -15.04
CA SER A 381 -2.85 -11.70 -13.71
C SER A 381 -4.06 -11.10 -12.99
N GLU A 382 -4.95 -11.96 -12.51
CA GLU A 382 -6.11 -11.58 -11.69
C GLU A 382 -5.77 -11.57 -10.19
N THR A 383 -4.47 -11.60 -9.85
CA THR A 383 -3.99 -11.88 -8.48
C THR A 383 -3.14 -10.77 -7.87
N ASN A 384 -2.79 -9.75 -8.67
CA ASN A 384 -1.98 -8.59 -8.29
C ASN A 384 -2.80 -7.30 -8.18
N ASN A 385 -4.13 -7.39 -8.29
CA ASN A 385 -5.06 -6.28 -8.25
C ASN A 385 -5.27 -5.67 -6.85
N THR A 386 -4.61 -6.18 -5.81
CA THR A 386 -4.90 -5.82 -4.42
C THR A 386 -3.66 -5.29 -3.69
N ALA A 387 -3.81 -4.15 -3.01
CA ALA A 387 -2.87 -3.64 -2.01
C ALA A 387 -3.57 -3.47 -0.66
N ASN A 388 -2.84 -3.68 0.44
CA ASN A 388 -3.38 -3.50 1.78
C ASN A 388 -2.35 -2.93 2.75
N THR A 389 -2.85 -2.29 3.81
CA THR A 389 -2.04 -1.77 4.90
C THR A 389 -2.87 -1.67 6.19
N SER A 390 -2.20 -1.79 7.34
CA SER A 390 -2.83 -1.70 8.66
C SER A 390 -2.76 -0.27 9.17
N ILE A 391 -3.90 0.29 9.59
CA ILE A 391 -4.05 1.65 10.09
C ILE A 391 -4.51 1.64 11.54
N GLU A 392 -3.77 2.35 12.39
CA GLU A 392 -4.21 2.75 13.72
C GLU A 392 -4.59 4.24 13.64
N PHE A 393 -5.82 4.57 14.03
CA PHE A 393 -6.30 5.93 14.01
C PHE A 393 -5.66 6.74 15.14
N LEU A 394 -5.40 8.01 14.85
CA LEU A 394 -4.78 8.91 15.80
C LEU A 394 -5.83 9.39 16.79
N GLU A 395 -5.67 9.05 18.06
CA GLU A 395 -6.48 9.59 19.16
C GLU A 395 -5.64 10.54 20.02
N SER A 396 -6.22 11.69 20.37
CA SER A 396 -5.63 12.58 21.37
C SER A 396 -5.84 12.02 22.78
N PRO A 397 -4.94 12.29 23.74
CA PRO A 397 -5.13 11.88 25.12
C PRO A 397 -6.30 12.61 25.81
N ASP A 398 -6.74 12.07 26.94
CA ASP A 398 -7.71 12.73 27.81
C ASP A 398 -7.21 14.13 28.26
N PRO A 399 -8.11 15.13 28.41
CA PRO A 399 -7.72 16.47 28.84
C PRO A 399 -6.99 16.48 30.19
N THR A 400 -5.78 17.03 30.21
CA THR A 400 -5.04 17.24 31.47
C THR A 400 -5.56 18.49 32.19
N PRO A 401 -6.10 18.37 33.42
CA PRO A 401 -6.60 19.54 34.16
C PRO A 401 -5.45 20.38 34.73
N LEU A 402 -5.54 21.69 34.54
CA LEU A 402 -4.61 22.70 35.05
C LEU A 402 -5.17 23.44 36.27
N THR A 403 -4.33 24.25 36.93
CA THR A 403 -4.79 25.07 38.06
C THR A 403 -5.84 26.08 37.58
N PRO A 404 -6.94 26.28 38.32
CA PRO A 404 -7.98 27.24 37.94
C PRO A 404 -7.44 28.66 37.79
N LEU A 405 -7.92 29.36 36.75
CA LEU A 405 -7.68 30.79 36.61
C LEU A 405 -8.69 31.55 37.47
N ILE A 406 -8.19 32.54 38.21
CA ILE A 406 -9.02 33.37 39.09
C ILE A 406 -9.28 34.71 38.44
N GLY A 407 -10.55 35.03 38.23
CA GLY A 407 -11.04 36.28 37.65
C GLY A 407 -11.75 37.15 38.69
N CYS A 408 -11.68 38.47 38.50
CA CYS A 408 -12.41 39.42 39.34
C CYS A 408 -13.84 39.61 38.85
N ASN A 409 -14.81 39.38 39.74
CA ASN A 409 -16.22 39.63 39.47
C ASN A 409 -16.47 41.13 39.22
N PHE A 410 -16.99 41.48 38.05
CA PHE A 410 -17.40 42.85 37.72
C PHE A 410 -18.93 43.03 37.66
N GLY A 411 -19.69 42.01 38.03
CA GLY A 411 -21.16 41.96 38.02
C GLY A 411 -21.67 40.63 37.46
N ASN A 412 -22.87 40.20 37.85
CA ASN A 412 -23.54 39.00 37.33
C ASN A 412 -22.73 37.69 37.40
N ASN A 413 -21.72 37.60 38.27
CA ASN A 413 -20.79 36.46 38.36
C ASN A 413 -19.94 36.27 37.09
N GLU A 414 -19.64 37.37 36.40
CA GLU A 414 -18.77 37.41 35.23
C GLU A 414 -17.41 38.04 35.58
N ALA A 415 -16.34 37.55 34.96
CA ALA A 415 -14.98 38.07 35.05
C ALA A 415 -14.27 38.01 33.70
N VAL A 416 -13.25 38.88 33.52
CA VAL A 416 -12.37 38.84 32.35
C VAL A 416 -11.15 37.98 32.68
N PHE A 417 -10.88 36.99 31.85
CA PHE A 417 -9.76 36.06 31.97
C PHE A 417 -8.78 36.22 30.82
N ASN A 418 -7.48 36.17 31.16
CA ASN A 418 -6.44 35.93 30.17
C ASN A 418 -6.11 34.43 30.18
N LEU A 419 -6.75 33.67 29.28
CA LEU A 419 -6.64 32.21 29.19
C LEU A 419 -5.21 31.77 28.90
N ARG A 420 -4.40 32.61 28.25
CA ARG A 420 -2.97 32.33 28.01
C ARG A 420 -2.16 32.20 29.31
N ASN A 421 -2.68 32.67 30.45
CA ASN A 421 -2.02 32.46 31.73
C ASN A 421 -1.97 30.98 32.13
N ALA A 422 -2.88 30.13 31.63
CA ALA A 422 -2.86 28.69 31.86
C ALA A 422 -1.64 28.01 31.23
N LEU A 423 -1.09 28.58 30.15
CA LEU A 423 0.08 28.03 29.45
C LEU A 423 1.36 28.07 30.31
N ASN A 424 1.38 28.85 31.40
CA ASN A 424 2.52 28.94 32.31
C ASN A 424 2.79 27.64 33.09
N GLU A 425 1.79 26.75 33.18
CA GLU A 425 1.91 25.46 33.86
C GLU A 425 2.36 24.32 32.93
N ILE A 426 2.38 24.57 31.63
CA ILE A 426 2.71 23.58 30.62
C ILE A 426 4.23 23.50 30.48
N ASP A 427 4.73 22.28 30.26
CA ASP A 427 6.15 22.04 30.02
C ASP A 427 6.64 22.85 28.80
N SER A 428 7.81 23.48 28.94
CA SER A 428 8.40 24.32 27.88
C SER A 428 8.88 23.55 26.64
N SER A 429 8.78 22.22 26.65
CA SER A 429 9.04 21.38 25.47
C SER A 429 7.96 21.46 24.40
N PHE A 430 6.74 21.90 24.75
CA PHE A 430 5.68 22.14 23.78
C PHE A 430 5.81 23.51 23.12
N ASP A 431 5.37 23.63 21.86
CA ASP A 431 5.27 24.92 21.18
C ASP A 431 3.97 25.63 21.58
N LEU A 432 4.04 26.41 22.65
CA LEU A 432 2.89 27.11 23.23
C LEU A 432 2.30 28.19 22.31
N GLU A 433 2.98 28.59 21.22
CA GLU A 433 2.41 29.53 20.24
C GLU A 433 1.28 28.91 19.42
N THR A 434 1.25 27.57 19.33
CA THR A 434 0.22 26.80 18.61
C THR A 434 -1.08 26.63 19.41
N ALA A 435 -1.14 27.12 20.65
CA ALA A 435 -2.29 26.90 21.53
C ALA A 435 -3.60 27.50 20.97
N ILE A 436 -4.61 26.65 20.78
CA ILE A 436 -5.96 27.04 20.34
C ILE A 436 -6.99 26.67 21.40
N PHE A 437 -7.85 27.62 21.78
CA PHE A 437 -8.80 27.51 22.91
C PHE A 437 -10.25 27.36 22.44
N TYR A 438 -11.03 26.58 23.18
CA TYR A 438 -12.42 26.20 22.89
C TYR A 438 -13.27 26.18 24.17
N GLN A 439 -14.59 26.35 24.01
CA GLN A 439 -15.54 26.35 25.14
C GLN A 439 -15.96 24.95 25.58
N SER A 440 -15.75 23.93 24.74
CA SER A 440 -16.06 22.55 25.04
C SER A 440 -15.00 21.60 24.45
N LEU A 441 -14.96 20.36 24.97
CA LEU A 441 -14.10 19.32 24.42
C LEU A 441 -14.55 18.87 23.02
N GLU A 442 -15.87 18.84 22.78
CA GLU A 442 -16.45 18.49 21.48
C GLU A 442 -16.02 19.49 20.40
N ASP A 443 -16.16 20.79 20.68
CA ASP A 443 -15.70 21.87 19.79
C ASP A 443 -14.20 21.81 19.49
N LEU A 444 -13.39 21.39 20.48
CA LEU A 444 -11.95 21.22 20.30
C LEU A 444 -11.63 20.06 19.36
N ILE A 445 -12.30 18.92 19.54
CA ILE A 445 -12.12 17.71 18.73
C ILE A 445 -12.55 17.98 17.28
N ASP A 446 -13.71 18.62 17.10
CA ASP A 446 -14.27 18.95 15.78
C ASP A 446 -13.64 20.19 15.13
N ASP A 447 -12.74 20.89 15.85
CA ASP A 447 -12.11 22.14 15.43
C ASP A 447 -13.11 23.25 15.08
N LEU A 448 -14.17 23.37 15.89
CA LEU A 448 -15.25 24.33 15.70
C LEU A 448 -15.21 25.43 16.75
N GLY A 449 -15.45 26.67 16.34
CA GLY A 449 -15.68 27.77 17.29
C GLY A 449 -14.47 28.18 18.14
N ALA A 450 -13.24 28.04 17.62
CA ALA A 450 -12.02 28.50 18.28
C ALA A 450 -12.14 29.96 18.77
N LEU A 451 -11.69 30.21 20.00
CA LEU A 451 -11.77 31.52 20.65
C LEU A 451 -10.80 32.52 19.99
N ILE A 452 -11.35 33.63 19.52
CA ILE A 452 -10.61 34.66 18.75
C ILE A 452 -9.68 35.49 19.63
N ASP A 453 -10.11 35.85 20.84
CA ASP A 453 -9.32 36.65 21.80
C ASP A 453 -9.23 35.94 23.16
N PRO A 454 -8.34 34.94 23.30
CA PRO A 454 -8.17 34.21 24.55
C PRO A 454 -7.58 35.08 25.67
N SER A 455 -7.06 36.28 25.38
CA SER A 455 -6.48 37.15 26.39
C SER A 455 -7.49 38.06 27.08
N GLN A 456 -8.70 38.20 26.54
CA GLN A 456 -9.80 38.99 27.10
C GLN A 456 -11.12 38.19 27.12
N TYR A 457 -11.05 36.91 27.45
CA TYR A 457 -12.23 36.04 27.51
C TYR A 457 -13.15 36.41 28.68
N ILE A 458 -14.46 36.44 28.45
CA ILE A 458 -15.47 36.67 29.49
C ILE A 458 -16.26 35.37 29.66
N ASN A 459 -16.37 34.86 30.89
CA ASN A 459 -17.14 33.65 31.22
C ASN A 459 -18.66 33.91 31.18
N SER A 460 -19.15 34.26 30.00
CA SER A 460 -20.59 34.37 29.74
C SER A 460 -21.19 32.99 29.44
N ASN A 461 -22.51 32.83 29.64
CA ASN A 461 -23.27 31.60 29.36
C ASN A 461 -23.00 30.37 30.26
N GLY A 462 -22.37 30.57 31.43
CA GLY A 462 -22.16 29.47 32.40
C GLY A 462 -21.08 28.46 31.99
N VAL A 463 -20.16 28.86 31.10
CA VAL A 463 -18.98 28.08 30.75
C VAL A 463 -17.90 28.32 31.81
N ASP A 464 -17.73 27.35 32.70
CA ASP A 464 -16.78 27.40 33.81
C ASP A 464 -15.47 26.65 33.52
N THR A 465 -15.39 25.92 32.40
CA THR A 465 -14.21 25.19 31.97
C THR A 465 -13.88 25.51 30.52
N ILE A 466 -12.61 25.81 30.26
CA ILE A 466 -12.08 26.03 28.91
C ILE A 466 -11.14 24.89 28.57
N TYR A 467 -11.20 24.44 27.32
CA TYR A 467 -10.31 23.43 26.77
C TYR A 467 -9.37 24.09 25.77
N PHE A 468 -8.16 23.56 25.63
CA PHE A 468 -7.27 23.99 24.56
C PHE A 468 -6.33 22.88 24.16
N ARG A 469 -5.92 22.92 22.89
CA ARG A 469 -4.96 21.97 22.32
C ARG A 469 -3.65 22.67 22.00
N VAL A 470 -2.55 21.93 22.08
CA VAL A 470 -1.19 22.37 21.69
C VAL A 470 -0.61 21.33 20.74
N ASP A 471 0.04 21.76 19.67
CA ASP A 471 0.60 20.87 18.67
C ASP A 471 1.64 19.92 19.30
N ALA A 472 1.47 18.63 19.00
CA ALA A 472 2.36 17.55 19.40
C ALA A 472 2.29 16.43 18.35
N ASN A 473 3.23 15.48 18.41
CA ASN A 473 3.34 14.38 17.45
C ASN A 473 3.12 13.03 18.18
N PRO A 474 2.32 12.09 17.64
CA PRO A 474 1.57 12.15 16.37
C PRO A 474 0.25 12.90 16.44
N CYS A 475 -0.19 13.29 17.65
CA CYS A 475 -1.42 14.03 17.85
C CYS A 475 -1.24 15.14 18.89
N TYR A 476 -2.10 16.16 18.84
CA TYR A 476 -2.07 17.28 19.78
C TYR A 476 -2.40 16.84 21.21
N GLU A 477 -1.83 17.56 22.19
CA GLU A 477 -2.14 17.39 23.61
C GLU A 477 -3.32 18.27 24.00
N ILE A 478 -4.20 17.75 24.88
CA ILE A 478 -5.38 18.49 25.35
C ILE A 478 -5.21 18.87 26.82
N PHE A 479 -5.53 20.12 27.13
CA PHE A 479 -5.59 20.65 28.48
C PHE A 479 -6.97 21.22 28.78
N SER A 480 -7.33 21.24 30.06
CA SER A 480 -8.53 21.92 30.54
C SER A 480 -8.19 22.84 31.71
N VAL A 481 -8.86 23.99 31.78
CA VAL A 481 -8.68 24.96 32.86
C VAL A 481 -10.02 25.47 33.34
N ASN A 482 -10.24 25.41 34.65
CA ASN A 482 -11.45 25.95 35.27
C ASN A 482 -11.31 27.47 35.46
N LEU A 483 -12.43 28.17 35.35
CA LEU A 483 -12.55 29.60 35.55
C LEU A 483 -13.27 29.84 36.88
N GLU A 484 -12.55 30.39 37.85
CA GLU A 484 -13.11 30.73 39.16
C GLU A 484 -13.30 32.24 39.28
N VAL A 485 -14.54 32.66 39.54
CA VAL A 485 -14.89 34.07 39.75
C VAL A 485 -14.83 34.39 41.24
N ASN A 486 -13.96 35.32 41.60
CA ASN A 486 -13.80 35.81 42.97
C ASN A 486 -14.33 37.23 43.12
N GLU A 487 -14.86 37.54 44.30
CA GLU A 487 -15.29 38.89 44.67
C GLU A 487 -14.07 39.79 44.86
N CYS A 488 -13.94 40.84 44.03
CA CYS A 488 -12.84 41.79 44.10
C CYS A 488 -13.24 43.11 44.78
N ASP A 489 -12.25 43.83 45.30
CA ASP A 489 -12.50 45.09 46.01
C ASP A 489 -13.13 46.13 45.07
N PRO A 490 -14.22 46.81 45.48
CA PRO A 490 -14.87 47.81 44.65
C PRO A 490 -14.02 49.07 44.51
N ASN A 491 -14.13 49.75 43.36
CA ASN A 491 -13.42 50.98 43.10
C ASN A 491 -14.21 52.18 43.63
N ILE A 492 -13.70 52.81 44.69
CA ILE A 492 -14.39 53.90 45.38
C ILE A 492 -13.88 55.25 44.86
N PRO A 493 -14.70 56.05 44.14
CA PRO A 493 -14.24 57.32 43.60
C PRO A 493 -14.04 58.36 44.71
N GLN A 494 -13.23 59.39 44.40
CA GLN A 494 -12.91 60.47 45.34
C GLN A 494 -13.85 61.68 45.24
N GLY A 495 -14.82 61.67 44.32
CA GLY A 495 -15.83 62.71 44.22
C GLY A 495 -16.99 62.37 43.29
N PHE A 496 -18.08 63.13 43.43
CA PHE A 496 -19.29 63.04 42.62
C PHE A 496 -20.03 64.39 42.62
N SER A 497 -20.93 64.60 41.67
CA SER A 497 -21.61 65.88 41.44
C SER A 497 -23.12 65.74 41.24
N PRO A 498 -23.93 65.94 42.30
CA PRO A 498 -25.39 65.83 42.21
C PRO A 498 -26.03 67.08 41.59
N ASN A 499 -25.74 67.36 40.32
CA ASN A 499 -26.21 68.54 39.57
C ASN A 499 -27.33 68.23 38.56
N GLY A 500 -27.65 66.95 38.35
CA GLY A 500 -28.69 66.47 37.46
C GLY A 500 -28.30 66.46 35.98
N ASP A 501 -27.00 66.44 35.66
CA ASP A 501 -26.52 66.36 34.27
C ASP A 501 -26.42 64.93 33.72
N GLY A 502 -26.71 63.93 34.57
CA GLY A 502 -26.67 62.51 34.24
C GLY A 502 -25.33 61.83 34.53
N PHE A 503 -24.28 62.57 34.91
CA PHE A 503 -22.94 62.05 35.17
C PHE A 503 -22.55 62.24 36.63
N ASN A 504 -22.23 61.12 37.31
CA ASN A 504 -21.81 61.13 38.73
C ASN A 504 -22.80 61.85 39.66
N ASP A 505 -24.10 61.80 39.37
CA ASP A 505 -25.16 62.47 40.17
C ASP A 505 -25.35 61.90 41.58
N TRP A 506 -24.74 60.75 41.84
CA TRP A 506 -24.75 60.06 43.11
C TRP A 506 -23.39 59.40 43.32
N PHE A 507 -23.10 58.99 44.54
CA PHE A 507 -21.83 58.34 44.88
C PHE A 507 -21.79 56.90 44.35
N ASN A 508 -21.55 56.80 43.04
CA ASN A 508 -21.43 55.54 42.31
C ASN A 508 -20.08 54.89 42.59
N ILE A 509 -20.10 53.72 43.21
CA ILE A 509 -18.92 52.93 43.54
C ILE A 509 -18.92 51.75 42.56
N ASP A 510 -17.97 51.75 41.65
CA ASP A 510 -17.91 50.73 40.60
C ASP A 510 -17.57 49.36 41.20
N GLY A 511 -18.28 48.32 40.74
CA GLY A 511 -18.15 46.97 41.28
C GLY A 511 -18.77 46.78 42.67
N LEU A 512 -19.50 47.77 43.22
CA LEU A 512 -20.20 47.60 44.50
C LEU A 512 -21.62 47.05 44.32
N TYR A 513 -22.43 47.73 43.50
CA TYR A 513 -23.88 47.55 43.48
C TYR A 513 -24.36 46.28 42.76
N ASP A 514 -23.50 45.68 41.94
CA ASP A 514 -23.81 44.47 41.17
C ASP A 514 -23.05 43.22 41.69
N VAL A 515 -22.14 43.40 42.65
CA VAL A 515 -21.30 42.34 43.23
C VAL A 515 -21.63 42.12 44.72
N PHE A 516 -21.65 43.19 45.52
CA PHE A 516 -21.90 43.12 46.97
C PHE A 516 -23.33 43.56 47.30
N LEU A 517 -24.32 42.76 46.90
CA LEU A 517 -25.74 43.12 47.00
C LEU A 517 -26.22 43.39 48.44
N GLN A 518 -25.50 42.89 49.45
CA GLN A 518 -25.82 43.05 50.87
C GLN A 518 -24.97 44.13 51.57
N HIS A 519 -24.26 44.98 50.82
CA HIS A 519 -23.40 46.02 51.41
C HIS A 519 -24.19 47.07 52.23
N GLU A 520 -23.51 47.69 53.19
CA GLU A 520 -23.99 48.86 53.93
C GLU A 520 -23.02 50.04 53.72
N LEU A 521 -23.54 51.16 53.26
CA LEU A 521 -22.79 52.40 53.06
C LEU A 521 -23.20 53.45 54.11
N LEU A 522 -22.26 53.85 54.97
CA LEU A 522 -22.45 54.91 55.94
C LEU A 522 -21.68 56.17 55.51
N ILE A 523 -22.34 57.32 55.49
CA ILE A 523 -21.69 58.62 55.22
C ILE A 523 -21.75 59.50 56.47
N PHE A 524 -20.64 60.17 56.74
CA PHE A 524 -20.40 61.03 57.87
C PHE A 524 -20.04 62.44 57.40
N ASN A 525 -20.50 63.44 58.15
CA ASN A 525 -20.04 64.82 57.97
C ASN A 525 -18.64 65.04 58.58
N ARG A 526 -18.08 66.24 58.41
CA ARG A 526 -16.76 66.62 58.94
C ARG A 526 -16.62 66.56 60.47
N LEU A 527 -17.74 66.50 61.20
CA LEU A 527 -17.76 66.41 62.67
C LEU A 527 -17.90 64.96 63.15
N GLY A 528 -17.93 63.97 62.24
CA GLY A 528 -18.07 62.55 62.57
C GLY A 528 -19.51 62.10 62.84
N ALA A 529 -20.52 62.92 62.51
CA ALA A 529 -21.92 62.51 62.64
C ALA A 529 -22.40 61.80 61.37
N ILE A 530 -23.10 60.66 61.53
CA ILE A 530 -23.73 59.93 60.42
C ILE A 530 -24.86 60.78 59.84
N ILE A 531 -24.81 60.98 58.53
CA ILE A 531 -25.81 61.75 57.75
C ILE A 531 -26.56 60.88 56.74
N PHE A 532 -25.98 59.73 56.34
CA PHE A 532 -26.59 58.82 55.40
C PHE A 532 -26.29 57.37 55.77
N LYS A 533 -27.29 56.50 55.59
CA LYS A 533 -27.17 55.04 55.59
C LYS A 533 -27.81 54.50 54.33
N GLY A 534 -27.04 53.78 53.52
CA GLY A 534 -27.50 53.22 52.26
C GLY A 534 -27.11 51.76 52.09
N ASN A 535 -27.60 51.20 51.00
CA ASN A 535 -27.41 49.83 50.55
C ASN A 535 -27.63 49.80 49.03
N ASN A 536 -27.90 48.62 48.46
CA ASN A 536 -28.12 48.46 47.03
C ASN A 536 -29.28 49.28 46.46
N ASP A 537 -30.36 49.41 47.24
CA ASP A 537 -31.58 50.11 46.82
C ASP A 537 -31.52 51.61 47.12
N LEU A 538 -30.71 52.01 48.10
CA LEU A 538 -30.64 53.37 48.62
C LEU A 538 -29.25 53.96 48.43
N LYS A 539 -29.07 54.57 47.25
CA LYS A 539 -27.83 55.21 46.78
C LYS A 539 -27.72 56.65 47.31
N TRP A 540 -26.49 57.11 47.57
CA TRP A 540 -26.28 58.45 48.11
C TRP A 540 -26.19 59.52 47.02
N ASP A 541 -27.24 60.34 46.89
CA ASP A 541 -27.37 61.43 45.92
C ASP A 541 -26.99 62.80 46.49
N GLY A 542 -26.21 62.82 47.58
CA GLY A 542 -25.82 64.06 48.27
C GLY A 542 -26.85 64.58 49.29
N LYS A 543 -27.96 63.88 49.52
CA LYS A 543 -28.94 64.20 50.58
C LYS A 543 -28.73 63.35 51.83
N ALA A 544 -29.13 63.88 52.98
CA ALA A 544 -29.11 63.15 54.23
C ALA A 544 -30.43 62.39 54.44
N ASN A 545 -30.33 61.09 54.73
CA ASN A 545 -31.49 60.26 55.12
C ASN A 545 -31.49 59.91 56.62
N TYR A 546 -30.43 60.31 57.33
CA TYR A 546 -30.18 59.97 58.73
C TYR A 546 -29.75 61.20 59.53
N GLY A 547 -29.96 61.15 60.85
CA GLY A 547 -29.53 62.20 61.77
C GLY A 547 -30.34 63.50 61.66
N PRO A 548 -29.88 64.59 62.31
CA PRO A 548 -30.60 65.85 62.42
C PRO A 548 -30.64 66.66 61.10
N LEU A 549 -29.86 66.26 60.10
CA LEU A 549 -29.84 66.89 58.77
C LEU A 549 -30.77 66.19 57.77
N LYS A 550 -31.54 65.18 58.20
CA LYS A 550 -32.45 64.43 57.34
C LYS A 550 -33.45 65.35 56.63
N GLY A 551 -33.51 65.24 55.30
CA GLY A 551 -34.44 65.99 54.47
C GLY A 551 -34.09 65.93 52.99
N ASP A 552 -34.88 66.63 52.17
CA ASP A 552 -34.78 66.56 50.70
C ASP A 552 -33.79 67.56 50.09
N ASN A 553 -33.16 68.39 50.92
CA ASN A 553 -32.18 69.37 50.47
C ASN A 553 -30.80 68.73 50.28
N LEU A 554 -30.10 69.12 49.21
CA LEU A 554 -28.69 68.79 49.03
C LEU A 554 -27.87 69.31 50.21
N LEU A 555 -26.94 68.48 50.67
CA LEU A 555 -25.98 68.88 51.69
C LEU A 555 -24.97 69.89 51.10
N PRO A 556 -24.30 70.70 51.93
CA PRO A 556 -23.32 71.67 51.43
C PRO A 556 -22.17 71.02 50.66
N VAL A 557 -21.66 71.71 49.64
CA VAL A 557 -20.39 71.37 48.96
C VAL A 557 -19.29 71.15 49.99
N GLY A 558 -18.57 70.03 49.86
CA GLY A 558 -17.51 69.71 50.80
C GLY A 558 -17.09 68.25 50.81
N THR A 559 -16.15 67.97 51.72
CA THR A 559 -15.62 66.63 51.95
C THR A 559 -16.46 65.92 53.00
N TYR A 560 -16.92 64.73 52.66
CA TYR A 560 -17.61 63.79 53.52
C TYR A 560 -16.75 62.54 53.71
N PHE A 561 -17.04 61.77 54.75
CA PHE A 561 -16.32 60.53 55.05
C PHE A 561 -17.27 59.35 54.91
N TYR A 562 -16.78 58.22 54.43
CA TYR A 562 -17.58 57.00 54.31
C TYR A 562 -16.99 55.86 55.14
N VAL A 563 -17.87 54.97 55.57
CA VAL A 563 -17.54 53.60 55.99
C VAL A 563 -18.43 52.65 55.19
N LEU A 564 -17.80 51.77 54.43
CA LEU A 564 -18.44 50.79 53.56
C LEU A 564 -18.20 49.40 54.14
N TYR A 565 -19.28 48.73 54.53
CA TYR A 565 -19.29 47.33 54.92
C TYR A 565 -19.75 46.51 53.72
N LEU A 566 -18.86 45.68 53.15
CA LEU A 566 -19.22 44.78 52.05
C LEU A 566 -20.09 43.61 52.51
N ASN A 567 -20.11 43.32 53.82
CA ASN A 567 -20.88 42.25 54.47
C ASN A 567 -20.58 40.84 53.94
N VAL A 568 -19.34 40.61 53.48
CA VAL A 568 -18.82 39.29 53.10
C VAL A 568 -17.88 38.75 54.18
N GLN A 569 -17.75 37.43 54.26
CA GLN A 569 -17.02 36.75 55.33
C GLN A 569 -15.55 37.23 55.36
N ASN A 570 -15.05 37.59 56.54
CA ASN A 570 -13.68 38.08 56.78
C ASN A 570 -13.29 39.42 56.10
N ALA A 571 -14.19 40.13 55.43
CA ALA A 571 -13.89 41.46 54.88
C ALA A 571 -13.87 42.55 55.96
N LYS A 572 -12.81 43.38 55.95
CA LYS A 572 -12.72 44.58 56.79
C LYS A 572 -13.55 45.73 56.21
N PRO A 573 -14.14 46.61 57.03
CA PRO A 573 -14.81 47.80 56.51
C PRO A 573 -13.82 48.70 55.76
N ARG A 574 -14.22 49.22 54.59
CA ARG A 574 -13.45 50.23 53.85
C ARG A 574 -13.86 51.61 54.32
N SER A 575 -12.91 52.51 54.53
CA SER A 575 -13.22 53.89 54.94
C SER A 575 -12.34 54.88 54.21
N GLY A 576 -12.88 56.08 54.01
CA GLY A 576 -12.21 57.10 53.24
C GLY A 576 -13.01 58.40 53.22
N TRP A 577 -12.69 59.23 52.25
CA TRP A 577 -13.37 60.49 52.01
C TRP A 577 -13.86 60.57 50.58
N VAL A 578 -14.89 61.39 50.37
CA VAL A 578 -15.46 61.70 49.07
C VAL A 578 -15.79 63.19 49.04
N TYR A 579 -15.43 63.87 47.96
CA TYR A 579 -15.71 65.28 47.74
C TYR A 579 -16.99 65.45 46.90
N MET A 580 -17.96 66.16 47.47
CA MET A 580 -19.21 66.47 46.78
C MET A 580 -19.18 67.92 46.29
N ASN A 581 -19.45 68.14 45.00
CA ASN A 581 -19.49 69.45 44.36
C ASN A 581 -20.57 69.49 43.26
N TYR A 582 -21.33 70.56 43.13
CA TYR A 582 -22.45 70.65 42.18
C TYR A 582 -22.67 72.08 41.70
#